data_AF-G9PLL9-F1
#
_entry.id   AF-G9PLL9-F1
#
_cell.length_a   1.000
_cell.length_b   1.000
_cell.length_c   1.000
_cell.angle_alpha   90.00
_cell.angle_beta   90.00
_cell.angle_gamma   90.00
#
_symmetry.space_group_name_H-M   'P 1'
#
loop_
_entity.id
_entity.type
_entity.pdbx_description
1 polymer ?
#
loop_
_entity_poly.entity_id
_entity_poly.type
_entity_poly.pdbx_seq_one_letter_code
_entity_poly.pdbx_strand_id
1 'polypeptide(L)'
;MPRIRLDLAYDGTFFSGWAAQPGLRTVEGVLAAALATVLREPVRLTVAGRTDAGVHAAAQVVHLDVSPEAWIALPGRSERRPEAALLTRLAGV
;
A
#
# COMPACT_ATOMS: atom_id res chain seq x y z
N MET A 1 -6.27 16.60 -2.15
CA MET A 1 -5.51 15.39 -1.82
C MET A 1 -6.20 14.21 -2.50
N PRO A 2 -5.57 13.59 -3.52
CA PRO A 2 -6.13 12.40 -4.15
C PRO A 2 -6.32 11.26 -3.14
N ARG A 3 -7.47 10.59 -3.20
CA ARG A 3 -7.74 9.34 -2.48
C ARG A 3 -7.62 8.17 -3.44
N ILE A 4 -6.72 7.24 -3.15
CA ILE A 4 -6.42 6.10 -4.02
C ILE A 4 -6.99 4.85 -3.36
N ARG A 5 -7.70 4.04 -4.15
CA ARG A 5 -8.10 2.69 -3.79
C ARG A 5 -7.10 1.69 -4.36
N LEU A 6 -6.69 0.75 -3.52
CA LEU A 6 -5.87 -0.41 -3.89
C LEU A 6 -6.72 -1.66 -3.66
N ASP A 7 -6.83 -2.48 -4.70
CA ASP A 7 -7.32 -3.86 -4.61
C ASP A 7 -6.09 -4.77 -4.60
N LEU A 8 -5.99 -5.64 -3.59
CA LEU A 8 -4.80 -6.46 -3.41
C LEU A 8 -5.12 -7.85 -2.83
N ALA A 9 -4.24 -8.78 -3.12
CA ALA A 9 -4.25 -10.11 -2.53
C ALA A 9 -2.97 -10.31 -1.71
N TYR A 10 -3.05 -11.14 -0.67
CA TYR A 10 -1.87 -11.58 0.06
C TYR A 10 -2.04 -12.98 0.61
N ASP A 11 -0.91 -13.67 0.65
CA ASP A 11 -0.72 -14.85 1.47
C ASP A 11 -0.38 -14.42 2.90
N GLY A 12 -1.26 -14.74 3.85
CA GLY A 12 -1.12 -14.41 5.26
C GLY A 12 -0.14 -15.27 6.06
N THR A 13 0.38 -16.39 5.51
CA THR A 13 1.12 -17.40 6.29
C THR A 13 2.24 -16.84 7.16
N PHE A 14 2.97 -15.83 6.66
CA PHE A 14 4.10 -15.22 7.38
C PHE A 14 3.81 -13.80 7.89
N PHE A 15 2.54 -13.50 8.15
CA PHE A 15 2.09 -12.23 8.70
C PHE A 15 1.33 -12.44 10.02
N SER A 16 1.61 -11.59 10.99
CA SER A 16 0.90 -11.48 12.27
C SER A 16 -0.43 -10.73 12.13
N GLY A 17 -1.09 -10.89 10.98
CA GLY A 17 -2.36 -10.27 10.63
C GLY A 17 -2.21 -8.97 9.87
N TRP A 18 -3.34 -8.29 9.69
CA TRP A 18 -3.40 -7.02 8.98
C TRP A 18 -2.68 -5.91 9.75
N ALA A 19 -3.13 -5.64 10.98
CA ALA A 19 -2.85 -4.39 11.67
C ALA A 19 -1.41 -4.27 12.17
N ALA A 20 -0.78 -3.11 11.92
CA ALA A 20 0.59 -2.83 12.32
C ALA A 20 0.81 -2.94 13.84
N GLN A 21 1.86 -3.65 14.23
CA GLN A 21 2.23 -3.89 15.63
C GLN A 21 3.76 -3.82 15.78
N PRO A 22 4.29 -3.24 16.86
CA PRO A 22 5.73 -3.16 17.10
C PRO A 22 6.41 -4.54 17.07
N GLY A 23 7.51 -4.65 16.32
CA GLY A 23 8.31 -5.88 16.26
C GLY A 23 7.69 -7.04 15.47
N LEU A 24 6.50 -6.87 14.89
CA LEU A 24 5.81 -7.93 14.15
C LEU A 24 5.66 -7.58 12.67
N ARG A 25 5.85 -8.57 11.81
CA ARG A 25 5.61 -8.44 10.37
C ARG A 25 4.10 -8.55 10.11
N THR A 26 3.51 -7.47 9.62
CA THR A 26 2.06 -7.34 9.38
C THR A 26 1.83 -6.83 7.97
N VAL A 27 0.63 -7.08 7.42
CA VAL A 27 0.33 -6.67 6.04
C VAL A 27 0.31 -5.15 5.92
N GLU A 28 -0.32 -4.45 6.88
CA GLU A 28 -0.34 -2.98 6.93
C GLU A 28 1.07 -2.41 7.04
N GLY A 29 1.92 -2.97 7.91
CA GLY A 29 3.29 -2.49 8.09
C GLY A 29 4.14 -2.60 6.82
N VAL A 30 4.08 -3.74 6.13
CA VAL A 30 4.82 -3.95 4.88
C VAL A 30 4.27 -3.06 3.76
N LEU A 31 2.95 -3.02 3.59
CA LEU A 31 2.33 -2.22 2.55
C LEU A 31 2.57 -0.72 2.76
N ALA A 32 2.45 -0.22 4.00
CA ALA A 32 2.72 1.18 4.32
C ALA A 32 4.18 1.55 4.09
N ALA A 33 5.14 0.67 4.43
CA ALA A 33 6.56 0.90 4.17
C ALA A 33 6.88 0.96 2.67
N ALA A 34 6.30 0.05 1.87
CA ALA A 34 6.47 0.05 0.43
C ALA A 34 5.87 1.31 -0.21
N LEU A 35 4.64 1.67 0.17
CA LEU A 35 3.97 2.89 -0.30
C LEU A 35 4.75 4.15 0.09
N ALA A 36 5.24 4.24 1.32
CA ALA A 36 6.03 5.38 1.77
C ALA A 36 7.35 5.51 0.99
N THR A 37 7.97 4.38 0.63
CA THR A 37 9.17 4.37 -0.23
C THR A 37 8.86 4.90 -1.63
N VAL A 38 7.77 4.44 -2.24
CA VAL A 38 7.38 4.82 -3.61
C VAL A 38 6.90 6.27 -3.69
N LEU A 39 6.10 6.71 -2.72
CA LEU A 39 5.50 8.04 -2.66
C LEU A 39 6.42 9.09 -2.02
N ARG A 40 7.49 8.65 -1.33
CA ARG A 40 8.45 9.49 -0.60
C ARG A 40 7.82 10.34 0.51
N GLU A 41 6.73 9.85 1.09
CA GLU A 41 6.04 10.45 2.22
C GLU A 41 5.41 9.36 3.11
N PRO A 42 5.27 9.57 4.42
CA PRO A 42 4.56 8.62 5.27
C PRO A 42 3.09 8.51 4.86
N VAL A 43 2.55 7.30 4.88
CA VAL A 43 1.15 7.04 4.51
C VAL A 43 0.35 6.48 5.68
N ARG A 44 -0.96 6.72 5.69
CA ARG A 44 -1.92 6.03 6.55
C ARG A 44 -2.89 5.24 5.70
N LEU A 45 -3.13 4.00 6.09
CA LEU A 45 -4.00 3.08 5.37
C LEU A 45 -5.33 2.93 6.10
N THR A 46 -6.41 2.88 5.33
CA THR A 46 -7.72 2.43 5.81
C THR A 46 -8.12 1.19 5.06
N VAL A 47 -8.33 0.09 5.79
CA VAL A 47 -8.68 -1.23 5.24
C VAL A 47 -10.18 -1.47 5.32
N ALA A 48 -10.74 -2.23 4.37
CA ALA A 48 -12.13 -2.66 4.41
C ALA A 48 -12.42 -3.61 5.59
N GLY A 49 -11.49 -4.50 5.91
CA GLY A 49 -11.57 -5.38 7.06
C GLY A 49 -10.21 -5.88 7.51
N ARG A 50 -9.98 -5.95 8.82
CA ARG A 50 -8.75 -6.54 9.35
C ARG A 50 -8.82 -8.05 9.26
N THR A 51 -7.69 -8.68 8.96
CA THR A 51 -7.53 -10.13 9.07
C THR A 51 -6.62 -10.48 10.24
N ASP A 52 -6.88 -11.62 10.87
CA ASP A 52 -6.04 -12.15 11.94
C ASP A 52 -4.76 -12.80 11.38
N ALA A 53 -3.84 -13.19 12.28
CA ALA A 53 -2.58 -13.82 11.90
C ALA A 53 -2.79 -15.09 11.07
N GLY A 54 -1.99 -15.24 10.01
CA GLY A 54 -2.09 -16.39 9.09
C GLY A 54 -3.23 -16.31 8.06
N VAL A 55 -4.22 -15.42 8.22
CA VAL A 55 -5.37 -15.35 7.31
C VAL A 55 -4.98 -14.70 5.98
N HIS A 56 -5.35 -15.34 4.88
CA HIS A 56 -5.13 -14.85 3.51
C HIS A 56 -6.26 -13.92 3.05
N ALA A 57 -6.01 -13.13 2.00
CA ALA A 57 -7.05 -12.39 1.31
C ALA A 57 -6.84 -12.45 -0.20
N ALA A 58 -7.91 -12.72 -0.95
CA ALA A 58 -7.88 -12.72 -2.41
C ALA A 58 -8.24 -11.35 -3.04
N ALA A 59 -8.95 -10.50 -2.31
CA ALA A 59 -9.45 -9.21 -2.78
C ALA A 59 -9.65 -8.22 -1.63
N GLN A 60 -8.60 -8.02 -0.81
CA GLN A 60 -8.62 -6.99 0.22
C GLN A 60 -8.66 -5.60 -0.44
N VAL A 61 -9.43 -4.69 0.15
CA VAL A 61 -9.53 -3.32 -0.32
C VAL A 61 -8.93 -2.37 0.71
N VAL A 62 -8.08 -1.47 0.24
CA VAL A 62 -7.39 -0.46 1.07
C VAL A 62 -7.50 0.88 0.37
N HIS A 63 -7.62 1.96 1.14
CA HIS A 63 -7.40 3.29 0.60
C HIS A 63 -6.43 4.11 1.44
N LEU A 64 -5.85 5.11 0.79
CA LEU A 64 -5.01 6.13 1.39
C LEU A 64 -5.23 7.48 0.70
N ASP A 65 -4.97 8.55 1.44
CA ASP A 65 -4.87 9.90 0.89
C ASP A 65 -3.39 10.21 0.63
N VAL A 66 -3.11 10.84 -0.51
CA VAL A 66 -1.76 11.22 -0.95
C VAL A 66 -1.70 12.73 -1.17
N SER A 67 -0.54 13.34 -0.95
CA SER A 67 -0.35 14.75 -1.31
C SER A 67 -0.50 14.95 -2.83
N PRO A 68 -1.16 16.02 -3.31
CA PRO A 68 -1.22 16.33 -4.74
C PRO A 68 0.18 16.39 -5.38
N GLU A 69 1.16 16.89 -4.65
CA GLU A 69 2.55 17.05 -5.08
C GLU A 69 3.20 15.69 -5.33
N ALA A 70 3.13 14.76 -4.37
CA ALA A 70 3.66 13.41 -4.53
C ALA A 70 2.95 12.66 -5.66
N TRP A 71 1.62 12.81 -5.77
CA TRP A 71 0.82 12.15 -6.81
C TRP A 71 1.21 12.60 -8.22
N ILE A 72 1.32 13.92 -8.44
CA ILE A 72 1.70 14.49 -9.75
C ILE A 72 3.14 14.14 -10.10
N ALA A 73 4.06 14.13 -9.12
CA ALA A 73 5.47 13.82 -9.34
C ALA A 73 5.74 12.32 -9.55
N LEU A 74 4.80 11.44 -9.19
CA LEU A 74 5.00 9.99 -9.15
C LEU A 74 5.49 9.37 -10.47
N PRO A 75 5.03 9.76 -11.67
CA PRO A 75 5.56 9.23 -12.92
C PRO A 75 7.05 9.53 -13.17
N GLY A 76 7.60 10.58 -12.56
CA GLY A 76 8.96 11.04 -12.81
C GLY A 76 9.15 11.43 -14.28
N ARG A 77 10.09 10.78 -14.97
CA ARG A 77 10.35 11.00 -16.42
C ARG A 77 9.46 10.16 -17.34
N SER A 78 8.51 9.40 -16.79
CA SER A 78 7.63 8.52 -17.58
C SER A 78 6.37 9.25 -18.02
N GLU A 79 5.88 8.93 -19.22
CA GLU A 79 4.54 9.35 -19.72
C GLU A 79 3.37 8.58 -19.08
N ARG A 80 3.62 7.77 -18.03
CA ARG A 80 2.58 6.98 -17.38
C ARG A 80 1.70 7.91 -16.56
N ARG A 81 0.39 7.62 -16.51
CA ARG A 81 -0.48 8.21 -15.51
C ARG A 81 0.00 7.80 -14.09
N PRO A 82 -0.16 8.65 -13.06
CA PRO A 82 0.30 8.37 -11.71
C PRO A 82 -0.12 6.98 -11.17
N GLU A 83 -1.34 6.54 -11.42
CA GLU A 83 -1.84 5.23 -10.99
C GLU A 83 -1.07 4.06 -11.63
N ALA A 84 -0.72 4.16 -12.91
CA ALA A 84 0.06 3.14 -13.60
C ALA A 84 1.52 3.16 -13.14
N ALA A 85 2.06 4.35 -12.85
CA ALA A 85 3.39 4.50 -12.26
C ALA A 85 3.44 3.91 -10.84
N LEU A 86 2.41 4.13 -10.02
CA LEU A 86 2.28 3.57 -8.68
C LEU A 86 2.34 2.05 -8.73
N LEU A 87 1.48 1.42 -9.55
CA LEU A 87 1.42 -0.03 -9.71
C LEU A 87 2.77 -0.60 -10.17
N THR A 88 3.39 0.03 -11.17
CA THR A 88 4.68 -0.40 -11.70
C THR A 88 5.78 -0.34 -10.62
N ARG A 89 5.82 0.74 -9.83
CA ARG A 89 6.83 0.91 -8.79
C ARG A 89 6.61 -0.01 -7.60
N LEU A 90 5.37 -0.19 -7.15
CA LEU A 90 5.05 -1.11 -6.06
C LEU A 90 5.42 -2.56 -6.39
N ALA A 91 5.29 -2.97 -7.65
CA ALA A 91 5.72 -4.30 -8.09
C ALA A 91 7.25 -4.51 -8.07
N GLY A 92 8.03 -3.42 -7.94
CA GLY A 92 9.50 -3.46 -7.91
C GLY A 92 10.12 -3.21 -6.53
N VAL A 93 9.30 -3.11 -5.48
CA VAL A 93 9.75 -2.92 -4.08
C VAL A 93 9.69 -4.23 -3.31
#